data_AF-A0A645FTT5-F1
#
_entry.id   AF-A0A645FTT5-F1
#
_cell.length_a   1.000
_cell.length_b   1.000
_cell.length_c   1.000
_cell.angle_alpha   90.00
_cell.angle_beta   90.00
_cell.angle_gamma   90.00
#
_symmetry.space_group_name_H-M   'P 1'
#
loop_
_entity.id
_entity.type
_entity.pdbx_description
1 polymer ?
#
loop_
_entity_poly.entity_id
_entity_poly.type
_entity_poly.pdbx_seq_one_letter_code
_entity_poly.pdbx_strand_id
1 'polypeptide(L)'
;MEIRFLKSSYIKGEQVYNDFLNNTIGSLEEHYDDKIANINSAQDFPIYINVSENVRAPLFVEAINIISNHYLDMDREYSLDGQFWHSLLLLKKRDYILEKYPAVKESESNFKNVVVKKFDWENYIYKCVLAAQYVNDNVDDPDKREFYYNLIANNLDVYNYIIKYEIFRNDKFLLNVLDIIYDNDLSEILKAKIKDRPDLGKDERVGRRVIFELNKSYPVVLAPTLDKEELEVLFLENLKKYTPDI
;
A
#
# COMPACT_ATOMS: atom_id res chain seq x y z
N MET A 1 -1.85 -22.92 8.26
CA MET A 1 -3.30 -22.62 8.36
C MET A 1 -3.86 -22.47 6.96
N GLU A 2 -5.00 -23.11 6.69
CA GLU A 2 -5.69 -22.99 5.40
C GLU A 2 -6.68 -21.82 5.40
N ILE A 3 -6.65 -21.04 4.33
CA ILE A 3 -7.63 -19.99 4.01
C ILE A 3 -8.33 -20.39 2.73
N ARG A 4 -9.60 -20.80 2.86
CA ARG A 4 -10.49 -21.04 1.72
C ARG A 4 -10.96 -19.71 1.15
N PHE A 5 -10.93 -19.57 -0.17
CA PHE A 5 -11.39 -18.35 -0.82
C PHE A 5 -12.91 -18.30 -0.83
N LEU A 6 -13.46 -17.12 -0.52
CA LEU A 6 -14.87 -16.80 -0.77
C LEU A 6 -15.03 -16.37 -2.23
N LYS A 7 -16.15 -16.75 -2.86
CA LYS A 7 -16.47 -16.33 -4.24
C LYS A 7 -16.52 -14.82 -4.36
N SER A 8 -15.95 -14.28 -5.43
CA SER A 8 -15.98 -12.83 -5.70
C SER A 8 -17.41 -12.28 -5.80
N SER A 9 -18.37 -13.07 -6.31
CA SER A 9 -19.79 -12.69 -6.37
C SER A 9 -20.40 -12.52 -4.98
N TYR A 10 -20.05 -13.39 -4.03
CA TYR A 10 -20.51 -13.30 -2.64
C TYR A 10 -19.89 -12.10 -1.92
N ILE A 11 -18.57 -11.91 -2.04
CA ILE A 11 -17.85 -10.76 -1.44
C ILE A 11 -18.42 -9.42 -1.89
N LYS A 12 -18.89 -9.33 -3.15
CA LYS A 12 -19.49 -8.11 -3.72
C LYS A 12 -20.99 -8.00 -3.46
N GLY A 13 -21.62 -9.05 -2.93
CA GLY A 13 -23.05 -9.10 -2.67
C GLY A 13 -23.45 -8.27 -1.45
N GLU A 14 -24.74 -7.88 -1.40
CA GLU A 14 -25.29 -7.07 -0.29
C GLU A 14 -25.35 -7.83 1.04
N GLN A 15 -25.43 -9.17 0.99
CA GLN A 15 -25.55 -10.00 2.19
C GLN A 15 -24.25 -10.07 3.03
N VAL A 16 -23.08 -9.89 2.40
CA VAL A 16 -21.78 -10.04 3.06
C VAL A 16 -21.64 -9.16 4.30
N TYR A 17 -22.25 -7.97 4.29
CA TYR A 17 -22.19 -7.06 5.42
C TYR A 17 -22.97 -7.58 6.63
N ASN A 18 -24.20 -8.03 6.40
CA ASN A 18 -25.03 -8.61 7.46
C ASN A 18 -24.41 -9.90 7.98
N ASP A 19 -23.88 -10.73 7.09
CA ASP A 19 -23.22 -11.98 7.49
C ASP A 19 -21.94 -11.74 8.30
N PHE A 20 -21.18 -10.70 7.94
CA PHE A 20 -20.02 -10.27 8.70
C PHE A 20 -20.43 -9.83 10.11
N LEU A 21 -21.49 -9.02 10.24
CA LEU A 21 -21.98 -8.59 11.56
C LEU A 21 -22.53 -9.76 12.39
N ASN A 22 -23.21 -10.71 11.77
CA ASN A 22 -23.85 -11.84 12.45
C ASN A 22 -22.92 -13.06 12.65
N ASN A 23 -21.68 -12.98 12.17
CA ASN A 23 -20.71 -14.09 12.22
C ASN A 23 -21.17 -15.34 11.46
N THR A 24 -21.83 -15.15 10.31
CA THR A 24 -22.39 -16.22 9.47
C THR A 24 -21.67 -16.42 8.14
N ILE A 25 -20.63 -15.63 7.83
CA ILE A 25 -19.86 -15.72 6.57
C ILE A 25 -19.46 -17.17 6.23
N GLY A 26 -18.89 -17.88 7.21
CA GLY A 26 -18.34 -19.22 7.01
C GLY A 26 -19.33 -20.38 7.19
N SER A 27 -20.64 -20.08 7.20
CA SER A 27 -21.69 -21.07 7.51
C SER A 27 -22.21 -21.86 6.30
N LEU A 28 -22.09 -21.31 5.09
CA LEU A 28 -22.62 -21.93 3.86
C LEU A 28 -21.50 -22.27 2.88
N GLU A 29 -21.45 -23.53 2.46
CA GLU A 29 -20.46 -24.05 1.52
C GLU A 29 -20.54 -23.35 0.15
N GLU A 30 -21.73 -22.91 -0.25
CA GLU A 30 -21.96 -22.20 -1.51
C GLU A 30 -21.22 -20.86 -1.63
N HIS A 31 -20.81 -20.27 -0.50
CA HIS A 31 -20.03 -19.03 -0.46
C HIS A 31 -18.58 -19.21 -0.93
N TYR A 32 -18.06 -20.45 -0.89
CA TYR A 32 -16.67 -20.74 -1.16
C TYR A 32 -16.40 -21.03 -2.64
N ASP A 33 -15.19 -20.66 -3.04
CA ASP A 33 -14.54 -21.07 -4.28
C ASP A 33 -13.65 -22.31 -4.02
N ASP A 34 -13.13 -22.92 -5.07
CA ASP A 34 -12.29 -24.13 -4.97
C ASP A 34 -10.83 -23.82 -4.58
N LYS A 35 -10.45 -22.53 -4.57
CA LYS A 35 -9.11 -22.08 -4.20
C LYS A 35 -8.87 -22.16 -2.69
N ILE A 36 -7.66 -22.57 -2.30
CA ILE A 36 -7.18 -22.61 -0.92
C ILE A 36 -5.74 -22.06 -0.89
N ALA A 37 -5.47 -21.13 0.01
CA ALA A 37 -4.12 -20.65 0.30
C ALA A 37 -3.63 -21.19 1.64
N ASN A 38 -2.36 -21.55 1.70
CA ASN A 38 -1.68 -21.96 2.93
C ASN A 38 -0.85 -20.81 3.47
N ILE A 39 -1.10 -20.42 4.73
CA ILE A 39 -0.31 -19.40 5.43
C ILE A 39 0.21 -19.96 6.76
N ASN A 40 1.37 -19.48 7.21
CA ASN A 40 1.95 -19.89 8.49
C ASN A 40 1.08 -19.47 9.67
N SER A 41 0.64 -18.21 9.67
CA SER A 41 -0.21 -17.64 10.72
C SER A 41 -1.11 -16.55 10.16
N ALA A 42 -2.27 -16.37 10.77
CA ALA A 42 -3.14 -15.22 10.52
C ALA A 42 -2.92 -14.18 11.62
N GLN A 43 -1.76 -13.52 11.68
CA GLN A 43 -1.46 -12.48 12.68
C GLN A 43 -2.27 -11.21 12.41
N ASP A 44 -2.86 -10.58 13.43
CA ASP A 44 -3.60 -9.32 13.25
C ASP A 44 -2.64 -8.18 12.88
N PHE A 45 -3.07 -7.27 12.00
CA PHE A 45 -2.30 -6.10 11.60
C PHE A 45 -3.18 -4.84 11.62
N PRO A 46 -2.62 -3.65 11.91
CA PRO A 46 -3.39 -2.42 11.97
C PRO A 46 -3.89 -1.96 10.59
N ILE A 47 -5.14 -1.50 10.58
CA ILE A 47 -5.75 -0.75 9.48
C ILE A 47 -5.46 0.73 9.72
N TYR A 48 -4.53 1.28 8.95
CA TYR A 48 -4.01 2.65 9.11
C TYR A 48 -4.73 3.70 8.23
N ILE A 49 -5.85 3.34 7.61
CA ILE A 49 -6.68 4.28 6.85
C ILE A 49 -7.65 5.03 7.78
N ASN A 50 -8.07 6.22 7.37
CA ASN A 50 -9.02 7.06 8.13
C ASN A 50 -8.56 7.42 9.56
N VAL A 51 -7.28 7.23 9.88
CA VAL A 51 -6.65 7.70 11.12
C VAL A 51 -5.97 9.06 10.91
N SER A 52 -5.70 9.75 12.00
CA SER A 52 -4.97 11.03 11.98
C SER A 52 -3.54 10.86 11.46
N GLU A 53 -3.02 11.92 10.84
CA GLU A 53 -1.72 11.88 10.15
C GLU A 53 -0.56 11.53 11.09
N ASN A 54 -0.61 11.99 12.35
CA ASN A 54 0.40 11.75 13.37
C ASN A 54 0.51 10.29 13.85
N VAL A 55 -0.53 9.47 13.67
CA VAL A 55 -0.49 8.03 14.04
C VAL A 55 -0.46 7.11 12.82
N ARG A 56 -0.67 7.66 11.61
CA ARG A 56 -0.72 6.87 10.38
C ARG A 56 0.61 6.20 10.06
N ALA A 57 1.72 6.93 10.15
CA ALA A 57 3.03 6.41 9.80
C ALA A 57 3.46 5.23 10.70
N PRO A 58 3.40 5.33 12.04
CA PRO A 58 3.67 4.17 12.92
C PRO A 58 2.80 2.95 12.63
N LEU A 59 1.49 3.13 12.44
CA LEU A 59 0.58 2.01 12.12
C LEU A 59 0.87 1.40 10.75
N PHE A 60 1.30 2.22 9.77
CA PHE A 60 1.69 1.71 8.46
C PHE A 60 2.94 0.84 8.53
N VAL A 61 3.97 1.29 9.28
CA VAL A 61 5.20 0.51 9.51
C VAL A 61 4.89 -0.79 10.25
N GLU A 62 4.07 -0.73 11.29
CA GLU A 62 3.61 -1.92 12.03
C GLU A 62 2.88 -2.91 11.11
N ALA A 63 1.97 -2.44 10.25
CA ALA A 63 1.29 -3.28 9.28
C ALA A 63 2.25 -3.93 8.28
N ILE A 64 3.25 -3.18 7.77
CA ILE A 64 4.28 -3.71 6.88
C ILE A 64 5.06 -4.83 7.59
N ASN A 65 5.53 -4.58 8.80
CA ASN A 65 6.29 -5.56 9.57
C ASN A 65 5.52 -6.86 9.80
N ILE A 66 4.24 -6.77 10.14
CA ILE A 66 3.40 -7.96 10.34
C ILE A 66 3.18 -8.69 9.02
N ILE A 67 2.91 -7.98 7.93
CA ILE A 67 2.76 -8.58 6.59
C ILE A 67 4.05 -9.27 6.15
N SER A 68 5.18 -8.60 6.31
CA SER A 68 6.52 -9.09 6.01
C SER A 68 6.81 -10.41 6.73
N ASN A 69 6.56 -10.48 8.04
CA ASN A 69 6.95 -11.62 8.87
C ASN A 69 5.95 -12.79 8.88
N HIS A 70 4.68 -12.55 8.53
CA HIS A 70 3.63 -13.57 8.71
C HIS A 70 2.89 -13.95 7.43
N TYR A 71 2.98 -13.15 6.38
CA TYR A 71 2.20 -13.31 5.17
C TYR A 71 3.04 -13.42 3.90
N LEU A 72 4.28 -12.93 3.85
CA LEU A 72 5.08 -13.01 2.62
C LEU A 72 5.65 -14.40 2.28
N ASP A 73 5.61 -15.36 3.21
CA ASP A 73 6.00 -16.75 2.93
C ASP A 73 5.00 -17.49 2.02
N MET A 74 3.84 -16.90 1.73
CA MET A 74 2.85 -17.49 0.82
C MET A 74 3.23 -17.25 -0.65
N ASP A 75 2.67 -18.06 -1.56
CA ASP A 75 2.84 -17.85 -3.00
C ASP A 75 2.48 -16.42 -3.41
N ARG A 76 3.33 -15.81 -4.25
CA ARG A 76 3.18 -14.41 -4.68
C ARG A 76 1.81 -14.17 -5.33
N GLU A 77 1.30 -15.16 -6.07
CA GLU A 77 -0.05 -15.13 -6.66
C GLU A 77 -1.12 -14.80 -5.61
N TYR A 78 -1.06 -15.42 -4.43
CA TYR A 78 -2.03 -15.17 -3.35
C TYR A 78 -1.77 -13.86 -2.61
N SER A 79 -0.51 -13.51 -2.37
CA SER A 79 -0.16 -12.26 -1.71
C SER A 79 -0.64 -11.01 -2.49
N LEU A 80 -0.78 -11.13 -3.82
CA LEU A 80 -1.27 -10.08 -4.71
C LEU A 80 -2.72 -10.31 -5.18
N ASP A 81 -3.44 -11.30 -4.62
CA ASP A 81 -4.84 -11.55 -4.91
C ASP A 81 -5.76 -10.86 -3.89
N GLY A 82 -6.56 -9.91 -4.34
CA GLY A 82 -7.54 -9.24 -3.48
C GLY A 82 -8.58 -10.20 -2.88
N GLN A 83 -8.95 -11.27 -3.60
CA GLN A 83 -9.90 -12.26 -3.11
C GLN A 83 -9.34 -13.01 -1.91
N PHE A 84 -8.02 -13.26 -1.87
CA PHE A 84 -7.35 -13.85 -0.71
C PHE A 84 -7.52 -12.95 0.51
N TRP A 85 -7.12 -11.68 0.39
CA TRP A 85 -7.16 -10.73 1.50
C TRP A 85 -8.57 -10.47 2.01
N HIS A 86 -9.55 -10.32 1.12
CA HIS A 86 -10.96 -10.20 1.52
C HIS A 86 -11.44 -11.44 2.27
N SER A 87 -11.09 -12.64 1.78
CA SER A 87 -11.45 -13.90 2.45
C SER A 87 -10.80 -14.01 3.83
N LEU A 88 -9.52 -13.68 3.95
CA LEU A 88 -8.81 -13.63 5.24
C LEU A 88 -9.50 -12.68 6.22
N LEU A 89 -9.80 -11.45 5.79
CA LEU A 89 -10.43 -10.45 6.65
C LEU A 89 -11.81 -10.90 7.13
N LEU A 90 -12.63 -11.43 6.22
CA LEU A 90 -13.99 -11.88 6.51
C LEU A 90 -14.02 -13.14 7.39
N LEU A 91 -13.13 -14.10 7.17
CA LEU A 91 -13.17 -15.41 7.84
C LEU A 91 -12.36 -15.45 9.14
N LYS A 92 -11.30 -14.65 9.26
CA LYS A 92 -10.33 -14.76 10.37
C LYS A 92 -10.16 -13.49 11.18
N LYS A 93 -10.53 -12.33 10.65
CA LYS A 93 -10.22 -11.02 11.26
C LYS A 93 -11.43 -10.28 11.81
N ARG A 94 -12.62 -10.89 11.76
CA ARG A 94 -13.88 -10.27 12.20
C ARG A 94 -13.76 -9.64 13.58
N ASP A 95 -13.39 -10.42 14.59
CA ASP A 95 -13.44 -9.94 15.98
C ASP A 95 -12.45 -8.80 16.21
N TYR A 96 -11.22 -8.93 15.70
CA TYR A 96 -10.23 -7.86 15.69
C TYR A 96 -10.76 -6.58 15.02
N ILE A 97 -11.36 -6.70 13.84
CA ILE A 97 -11.91 -5.58 13.08
C ILE A 97 -13.05 -4.91 13.87
N LEU A 98 -13.98 -5.70 14.44
CA LEU A 98 -15.13 -5.19 15.19
C LEU A 98 -14.73 -4.53 16.52
N GLU A 99 -13.61 -4.93 17.12
CA GLU A 99 -13.06 -4.34 18.34
C GLU A 99 -12.28 -3.05 18.05
N LYS A 100 -11.32 -3.10 17.12
CA LYS A 100 -10.40 -1.98 16.85
C LYS A 100 -10.98 -0.93 15.92
N TYR A 101 -11.92 -1.29 15.06
CA TYR A 101 -12.51 -0.41 14.04
C TYR A 101 -14.05 -0.42 14.11
N PRO A 102 -14.65 0.00 15.24
CA PRO A 102 -16.10 -0.14 15.46
C PRO A 102 -16.97 0.58 14.44
N ALA A 103 -16.44 1.61 13.76
CA ALA A 103 -17.12 2.33 12.68
C ALA A 103 -17.62 1.43 11.55
N VAL A 104 -17.02 0.24 11.35
CA VAL A 104 -17.51 -0.75 10.38
C VAL A 104 -18.92 -1.25 10.70
N LYS A 105 -19.38 -1.15 11.96
CA LYS A 105 -20.74 -1.54 12.39
C LYS A 105 -21.77 -0.46 12.07
N GLU A 106 -21.33 0.77 11.84
CA GLU A 106 -22.21 1.93 11.69
C GLU A 106 -22.80 2.03 10.28
N SER A 107 -22.07 1.54 9.27
CA SER A 107 -22.57 1.54 7.88
C SER A 107 -21.86 0.51 7.01
N GLU A 108 -22.59 0.02 6.00
CA GLU A 108 -22.03 -0.83 4.95
C GLU A 108 -20.90 -0.13 4.17
N SER A 109 -20.96 1.21 4.04
CA SER A 109 -19.90 1.99 3.40
C SER A 109 -18.59 1.94 4.18
N ASN A 110 -18.65 2.10 5.51
CA ASN A 110 -17.47 1.98 6.37
C ASN A 110 -16.89 0.57 6.31
N PHE A 111 -17.75 -0.45 6.36
CA PHE A 111 -17.37 -1.84 6.15
C PHE A 111 -16.68 -2.05 4.79
N LYS A 112 -17.27 -1.56 3.69
CA LYS A 112 -16.71 -1.71 2.34
C LYS A 112 -15.36 -1.01 2.21
N ASN A 113 -15.17 0.13 2.85
CA ASN A 113 -13.90 0.86 2.83
C ASN A 113 -12.78 0.19 3.62
N VAL A 114 -13.10 -0.72 4.53
CA VAL A 114 -12.14 -1.42 5.39
C VAL A 114 -11.94 -2.87 4.96
N VAL A 115 -13.02 -3.64 4.85
CA VAL A 115 -12.98 -5.11 4.74
C VAL A 115 -12.92 -5.59 3.30
N VAL A 116 -13.71 -4.97 2.41
CA VAL A 116 -13.82 -5.37 0.99
C VAL A 116 -13.37 -4.25 0.04
N LYS A 117 -12.48 -3.38 0.51
CA LYS A 117 -11.93 -2.29 -0.30
C LYS A 117 -11.26 -2.89 -1.53
N LYS A 118 -11.53 -2.31 -2.71
CA LYS A 118 -10.92 -2.74 -3.96
C LYS A 118 -9.41 -2.88 -3.79
N PHE A 119 -8.84 -3.99 -4.27
CA PHE A 119 -7.43 -4.32 -4.08
C PHE A 119 -6.61 -3.74 -5.23
N ASP A 120 -6.26 -2.47 -5.11
CA ASP A 120 -5.44 -1.72 -6.05
C ASP A 120 -4.49 -0.77 -5.29
N TRP A 121 -3.83 0.13 -6.00
CA TRP A 121 -2.86 1.07 -5.43
C TRP A 121 -3.41 1.95 -4.29
N GLU A 122 -4.74 2.09 -4.15
CA GLU A 122 -5.36 2.82 -3.03
C GLU A 122 -5.58 1.93 -1.79
N ASN A 123 -5.49 0.62 -1.94
CA ASN A 123 -5.73 -0.35 -0.88
C ASN A 123 -4.57 -0.36 0.12
N TYR A 124 -4.93 -0.35 1.41
CA TYR A 124 -3.95 -0.28 2.49
C TYR A 124 -3.13 -1.56 2.65
N ILE A 125 -3.72 -2.72 2.35
CA ILE A 125 -3.01 -4.00 2.36
C ILE A 125 -2.11 -4.11 1.14
N TYR A 126 -2.60 -3.77 -0.05
CA TYR A 126 -1.80 -3.79 -1.28
C TYR A 126 -0.52 -2.96 -1.14
N LYS A 127 -0.65 -1.76 -0.56
CA LYS A 127 0.47 -0.88 -0.20
C LYS A 127 1.48 -1.56 0.72
N CYS A 128 1.02 -2.21 1.78
CA CYS A 128 1.91 -2.91 2.70
C CYS A 128 2.58 -4.13 2.05
N VAL A 129 1.86 -4.90 1.24
CA VAL A 129 2.40 -6.07 0.53
C VAL A 129 3.52 -5.64 -0.42
N LEU A 130 3.29 -4.62 -1.25
CA LEU A 130 4.33 -4.13 -2.16
C LEU A 130 5.54 -3.58 -1.41
N ALA A 131 5.33 -2.78 -0.36
CA ALA A 131 6.43 -2.24 0.44
C ALA A 131 7.25 -3.36 1.10
N ALA A 132 6.57 -4.35 1.70
CA ALA A 132 7.21 -5.48 2.33
C ALA A 132 8.00 -6.32 1.30
N GLN A 133 7.38 -6.67 0.16
CA GLN A 133 8.04 -7.47 -0.89
C GLN A 133 9.25 -6.76 -1.47
N TYR A 134 9.09 -5.52 -1.95
CA TYR A 134 10.17 -4.81 -2.62
C TYR A 134 11.40 -4.59 -1.72
N VAL A 135 11.18 -4.30 -0.44
CA VAL A 135 12.26 -4.16 0.52
C VAL A 135 12.89 -5.52 0.86
N ASN A 136 12.08 -6.55 1.12
CA ASN A 136 12.61 -7.88 1.48
C ASN A 136 13.41 -8.53 0.36
N ASP A 137 12.98 -8.34 -0.89
CA ASP A 137 13.63 -8.93 -2.07
C ASP A 137 15.02 -8.31 -2.35
N ASN A 138 15.31 -7.14 -1.77
CA ASN A 138 16.51 -6.35 -2.07
C ASN A 138 17.38 -6.02 -0.84
N VAL A 139 16.88 -6.27 0.37
CA VAL A 139 17.54 -5.92 1.62
C VAL A 139 17.51 -7.12 2.55
N ASP A 140 18.66 -7.72 2.82
CA ASP A 140 18.75 -8.90 3.70
C ASP A 140 18.74 -8.53 5.19
N ASP A 141 19.33 -7.38 5.53
CA ASP A 141 19.49 -6.92 6.92
C ASP A 141 18.16 -6.38 7.49
N PRO A 142 17.60 -7.01 8.55
CA PRO A 142 16.35 -6.56 9.17
C PRO A 142 16.35 -5.12 9.65
N ASP A 143 17.46 -4.62 10.20
CA ASP A 143 17.53 -3.23 10.68
C ASP A 143 17.47 -2.25 9.51
N LYS A 144 18.09 -2.63 8.38
CA LYS A 144 18.01 -1.85 7.14
C LYS A 144 16.61 -1.94 6.50
N ARG A 145 15.88 -3.05 6.66
CA ARG A 145 14.47 -3.15 6.23
C ARG A 145 13.60 -2.16 6.99
N GLU A 146 13.75 -2.13 8.31
CA GLU A 146 13.02 -1.19 9.17
C GLU A 146 13.30 0.26 8.79
N PHE A 147 14.56 0.59 8.47
CA PHE A 147 14.90 1.90 7.91
C PHE A 147 14.09 2.24 6.65
N TYR A 148 14.03 1.33 5.67
CA TYR A 148 13.25 1.57 4.44
C TYR A 148 11.74 1.65 4.71
N TYR A 149 11.18 0.82 5.59
CA TYR A 149 9.78 0.91 5.96
C TYR A 149 9.43 2.28 6.54
N ASN A 150 10.27 2.81 7.43
CA ASN A 150 10.12 4.16 7.97
C ASN A 150 10.29 5.24 6.90
N LEU A 151 11.23 5.07 5.98
CA LEU A 151 11.44 6.02 4.87
C LEU A 151 10.24 6.06 3.91
N ILE A 152 9.64 4.91 3.61
CA ILE A 152 8.37 4.82 2.84
C ILE A 152 7.24 5.49 3.62
N ALA A 153 7.10 5.23 4.92
CA ALA A 153 6.05 5.83 5.75
C ALA A 153 6.16 7.36 5.79
N ASN A 154 7.39 7.88 5.91
CA ASN A 154 7.67 9.30 5.88
C ASN A 154 7.44 9.92 4.50
N ASN A 155 7.47 9.14 3.42
CA ASN A 155 7.28 9.59 2.05
C ASN A 155 6.05 8.94 1.39
N LEU A 156 5.01 8.66 2.18
CA LEU A 156 3.87 7.84 1.77
C LEU A 156 3.15 8.37 0.53
N ASP A 157 3.10 9.69 0.34
CA ASP A 157 2.49 10.30 -0.84
C ASP A 157 3.28 10.04 -2.13
N VAL A 158 4.61 10.09 -2.06
CA VAL A 158 5.48 9.76 -3.18
C VAL A 158 5.35 8.27 -3.48
N TYR A 159 5.43 7.43 -2.45
CA TYR A 159 5.22 5.98 -2.57
C TYR A 159 3.88 5.65 -3.24
N ASN A 160 2.78 6.26 -2.79
CA ASN A 160 1.44 6.07 -3.37
C ASN A 160 1.43 6.40 -4.88
N TYR A 161 2.14 7.45 -5.31
CA TYR A 161 2.23 7.83 -6.71
C TYR A 161 3.14 6.90 -7.52
N ILE A 162 4.22 6.40 -6.93
CA ILE A 162 5.06 5.36 -7.55
C ILE A 162 4.21 4.13 -7.85
N ILE A 163 3.52 3.58 -6.85
CA ILE A 163 2.70 2.37 -7.05
C ILE A 163 1.42 2.63 -7.84
N LYS A 164 1.00 3.89 -8.02
CA LYS A 164 -0.13 4.22 -8.89
C LYS A 164 0.20 3.90 -10.36
N TYR A 165 1.40 4.26 -10.81
CA TYR A 165 1.84 4.04 -12.19
C TYR A 165 2.43 2.64 -12.36
N GLU A 166 1.83 1.84 -13.24
CA GLU A 166 2.23 0.43 -13.44
C GLU A 166 3.70 0.27 -13.82
N ILE A 167 4.22 1.18 -14.65
CA ILE A 167 5.62 1.20 -15.07
C ILE A 167 6.62 1.39 -13.92
N PHE A 168 6.18 1.97 -12.80
CA PHE A 168 7.01 2.28 -11.64
C PHE A 168 6.80 1.28 -10.50
N ARG A 169 5.91 0.29 -10.66
CA ARG A 169 5.73 -0.83 -9.72
C ARG A 169 6.90 -1.81 -9.83
N ASN A 170 8.09 -1.31 -9.53
CA ASN A 170 9.35 -2.01 -9.57
C ASN A 170 10.13 -1.70 -8.29
N ASP A 171 10.70 -2.74 -7.72
CA ASP A 171 11.45 -2.73 -6.48
C ASP A 171 12.68 -1.83 -6.53
N LYS A 172 13.52 -2.00 -7.57
CA LYS A 172 14.72 -1.19 -7.79
C LYS A 172 14.39 0.30 -7.95
N PHE A 173 13.35 0.62 -8.72
CA PHE A 173 12.93 2.01 -8.89
C PHE A 173 12.47 2.64 -7.57
N LEU A 174 11.66 1.93 -6.78
CA LEU A 174 11.24 2.42 -5.47
C LEU A 174 12.45 2.69 -4.57
N LEU A 175 13.37 1.72 -4.43
CA LEU A 175 14.52 1.84 -3.56
C LEU A 175 15.47 2.96 -4.00
N ASN A 176 15.74 3.08 -5.30
CA ASN A 176 16.53 4.19 -5.83
C ASN A 176 15.90 5.55 -5.50
N VAL A 177 14.58 5.70 -5.69
CA VAL A 177 13.89 6.95 -5.34
C VAL A 177 13.98 7.22 -3.83
N LEU A 178 13.81 6.21 -2.98
CA LEU A 178 13.94 6.37 -1.53
C LEU A 178 15.36 6.79 -1.13
N ASP A 179 16.38 6.16 -1.70
CA ASP A 179 17.78 6.51 -1.47
C ASP A 179 18.07 7.96 -1.91
N ILE A 180 17.58 8.39 -3.08
CA ILE A 180 17.71 9.79 -3.54
C ILE A 180 17.06 10.76 -2.55
N ILE A 181 15.88 10.43 -2.04
CA ILE A 181 15.17 11.25 -1.04
C ILE A 181 15.99 11.37 0.24
N TYR A 182 16.58 10.27 0.69
CA TYR A 182 17.37 10.24 1.91
C TYR A 182 18.70 10.99 1.76
N ASP A 183 19.46 10.70 0.71
CA ASP A 183 20.79 11.26 0.47
C ASP A 183 20.77 12.78 0.29
N ASN A 184 19.65 13.33 -0.19
CA ASN A 184 19.47 14.76 -0.46
C ASN A 184 18.53 15.47 0.56
N ASP A 185 18.12 14.79 1.64
CA ASP A 185 17.20 15.33 2.67
C ASP A 185 15.90 15.93 2.10
N LEU A 186 15.27 15.24 1.14
CA LEU A 186 14.15 15.80 0.35
C LEU A 186 12.76 15.56 0.96
N SER A 187 12.65 14.84 2.08
CA SER A 187 11.36 14.38 2.60
C SER A 187 10.38 15.53 2.87
N GLU A 188 10.83 16.61 3.50
CA GLU A 188 9.96 17.77 3.81
C GLU A 188 9.61 18.57 2.55
N ILE A 189 10.57 18.72 1.64
CA ILE A 189 10.38 19.39 0.35
C ILE A 189 9.30 18.68 -0.48
N LEU A 190 9.36 17.36 -0.57
CA LEU A 190 8.45 16.58 -1.40
C LEU A 190 7.01 16.55 -0.85
N LYS A 191 6.84 16.75 0.46
CA LYS A 191 5.53 16.92 1.11
C LYS A 191 4.92 18.31 0.91
N ALA A 192 5.73 19.30 0.56
CA ALA A 192 5.27 20.69 0.47
C ALA A 192 4.15 20.85 -0.58
N LYS A 193 3.14 21.65 -0.23
CA LYS A 193 2.08 22.04 -1.15
C LYS A 193 2.57 23.10 -2.13
N ILE A 194 2.19 22.97 -3.39
CA ILE A 194 2.46 23.98 -4.41
C ILE A 194 1.34 25.01 -4.36
N LYS A 195 1.63 26.22 -3.90
CA LYS A 195 0.62 27.28 -3.68
C LYS A 195 0.49 28.24 -4.86
N ASP A 196 1.59 28.49 -5.57
CA ASP A 196 1.67 29.55 -6.60
C ASP A 196 1.39 29.06 -8.02
N ARG A 197 0.73 27.91 -8.16
CA ARG A 197 0.41 27.25 -9.45
C ARG A 197 -1.03 26.73 -9.48
N PRO A 198 -2.03 27.62 -9.61
CA PRO A 198 -3.44 27.23 -9.60
C PRO A 198 -3.83 26.35 -10.79
N ASP A 199 -3.05 26.38 -11.87
CA ASP A 199 -3.21 25.53 -13.06
C ASP A 199 -3.00 24.03 -12.78
N LEU A 200 -2.29 23.68 -11.71
CA LEU A 200 -1.99 22.30 -11.38
C LEU A 200 -3.10 21.61 -10.59
N GLY A 201 -3.98 22.38 -9.93
CA GLY A 201 -5.08 21.87 -9.12
C GLY A 201 -5.01 22.30 -7.66
N LYS A 202 -6.03 21.91 -6.90
CA LYS A 202 -6.13 22.18 -5.45
C LYS A 202 -5.54 20.98 -4.72
N ASP A 203 -4.45 21.19 -3.96
CA ASP A 203 -3.71 20.16 -3.19
C ASP A 203 -2.61 19.39 -3.94
N GLU A 204 -2.01 20.00 -4.96
CA GLU A 204 -0.80 19.46 -5.57
C GLU A 204 0.40 19.60 -4.63
N ARG A 205 1.20 18.53 -4.56
CA ARG A 205 2.42 18.45 -3.74
C ARG A 205 3.63 18.20 -4.62
N VAL A 206 4.78 18.74 -4.23
CA VAL A 206 6.01 18.70 -5.02
C VAL A 206 6.37 17.27 -5.43
N GLY A 207 6.41 16.32 -4.49
CA GLY A 207 6.80 14.94 -4.80
C GLY A 207 5.86 14.22 -5.76
N ARG A 208 4.55 14.47 -5.67
CA ARG A 208 3.56 13.93 -6.62
C ARG A 208 3.86 14.40 -8.04
N ARG A 209 4.24 15.67 -8.18
CA ARG A 209 4.59 16.27 -9.46
C ARG A 209 5.91 15.72 -10.00
N VAL A 210 6.92 15.51 -9.16
CA VAL A 210 8.18 14.89 -9.60
C VAL A 210 7.94 13.51 -10.21
N ILE A 211 7.21 12.63 -9.52
CA ILE A 211 6.86 11.30 -10.06
C ILE A 211 6.03 11.42 -11.34
N PHE A 212 5.09 12.37 -11.40
CA PHE A 212 4.30 12.62 -12.59
C PHE A 212 5.12 13.08 -13.79
N GLU A 213 6.11 13.96 -13.59
CA GLU A 213 7.02 14.39 -14.65
C GLU A 213 7.95 13.25 -15.11
N LEU A 214 8.43 12.40 -14.19
CA LEU A 214 9.15 11.17 -14.56
C LEU A 214 8.29 10.26 -15.44
N ASN A 215 7.00 10.10 -15.11
CA ASN A 215 6.06 9.30 -15.92
C ASN A 215 5.74 9.94 -17.27
N LYS A 216 6.06 11.22 -17.49
CA LYS A 216 5.90 11.92 -18.76
C LYS A 216 7.18 12.01 -19.57
N SER A 217 8.33 11.86 -18.93
CA SER A 217 9.63 12.04 -19.55
C SER A 217 9.81 10.97 -20.62
N TYR A 218 9.89 11.38 -21.89
CA TYR A 218 9.96 10.45 -23.00
C TYR A 218 11.40 9.97 -23.24
N PRO A 219 11.63 8.67 -23.46
CA PRO A 219 10.64 7.59 -23.35
C PRO A 219 10.32 7.25 -21.89
N VAL A 220 9.01 7.14 -21.61
CA VAL A 220 8.41 6.86 -20.28
C VAL A 220 8.92 5.56 -19.64
N VAL A 221 9.59 4.72 -20.44
CA VAL A 221 10.16 3.42 -20.06
C VAL A 221 11.57 3.54 -19.43
N LEU A 222 12.25 4.69 -19.52
CA LEU A 222 13.63 4.80 -19.04
C LEU A 222 13.75 4.88 -17.52
N ALA A 223 12.98 5.76 -16.87
CA ALA A 223 13.15 6.04 -15.45
C ALA A 223 13.24 4.79 -14.53
N PRO A 224 12.40 3.74 -14.68
CA PRO A 224 12.52 2.54 -13.85
C PRO A 224 13.71 1.64 -14.21
N THR A 225 14.34 1.85 -15.36
CA THR A 225 15.50 1.09 -15.85
C THR A 225 16.84 1.76 -15.55
N LEU A 226 16.83 3.05 -15.22
CA LEU A 226 18.03 3.82 -14.88
C LEU A 226 18.70 3.27 -13.62
N ASP A 227 20.01 3.44 -13.54
CA ASP A 227 20.70 3.32 -12.26
C ASP A 227 20.33 4.49 -11.33
N LYS A 228 20.85 4.45 -10.11
CA LYS A 228 20.48 5.44 -9.10
C LYS A 228 21.00 6.82 -9.49
N GLU A 229 22.22 6.90 -9.98
CA GLU A 229 22.92 8.14 -10.34
C GLU A 229 22.21 8.85 -11.51
N GLU A 230 21.85 8.13 -12.56
CA GLU A 230 21.08 8.66 -13.68
C GLU A 230 19.67 9.07 -13.26
N LEU A 231 19.01 8.27 -12.41
CA LEU A 231 17.69 8.60 -11.89
C LEU A 231 17.72 9.85 -11.01
N GLU A 232 18.76 10.02 -10.19
CA GLU A 232 18.95 11.16 -9.31
C GLU A 232 19.03 12.47 -10.10
N VAL A 233 19.81 12.49 -11.18
CA VAL A 233 19.88 13.67 -12.07
C VAL A 233 18.49 14.06 -12.57
N LEU A 234 17.73 13.10 -13.12
CA LEU A 234 16.37 13.38 -13.62
C LEU A 234 15.40 13.75 -12.49
N PHE A 235 15.54 13.14 -11.32
CA PHE A 235 14.69 13.43 -10.16
C PHE A 235 14.88 14.89 -9.72
N LEU A 236 16.13 15.32 -9.56
CA LEU A 236 16.49 16.68 -9.14
C LEU A 236 16.15 17.72 -10.21
N GLU A 237 16.32 17.41 -11.50
CA GLU A 237 15.88 18.28 -12.60
C GLU A 237 14.36 18.51 -12.57
N ASN A 238 13.59 17.46 -12.31
CA ASN A 238 12.13 17.58 -12.18
C ASN A 238 11.70 18.29 -10.89
N LEU A 239 12.48 18.15 -9.82
CA LEU A 239 12.27 18.86 -8.56
C LEU A 239 12.43 20.38 -8.74
N LYS A 240 13.49 20.82 -9.42
CA LYS A 240 13.80 22.24 -9.70
C LYS A 240 12.69 23.00 -10.43
N LYS A 241 11.82 22.30 -11.16
CA LYS A 241 10.63 22.89 -11.82
C LYS A 241 9.61 23.46 -10.81
N TYR A 242 9.65 22.98 -9.57
CA TYR A 242 8.71 23.35 -8.51
C TYR A 242 9.40 23.99 -7.30
N THR A 243 10.70 23.75 -7.13
CA THR A 243 11.52 24.34 -6.07
C THR A 243 12.88 24.77 -6.65
N PRO A 244 12.95 25.94 -7.31
CA PRO A 244 14.16 26.38 -8.04
C PRO A 244 15.37 26.70 -7.15
N ASP A 245 15.14 26.94 -5.85
CA ASP A 245 16.17 27.36 -4.89
C ASP A 245 16.91 26.17 -4.23
N ILE A 246 16.72 24.96 -4.77
CA ILE A 246 17.37 23.70 -4.36
C ILE A 246 18.31 23.26 -5.48
#